data_AF-A0A7C1LKP6-F1
#
_entry.id   AF-A0A7C1LKP6-F1
#
_cell.length_a   1.000
_cell.length_b   1.000
_cell.length_c   1.000
_cell.angle_alpha   90.00
_cell.angle_beta   90.00
_cell.angle_gamma   90.00
#
_symmetry.space_group_name_H-M   'P 1'
#
loop_
_entity.id
_entity.type
_entity.pdbx_description
1 polymer ?
#
loop_
_entity_poly.entity_id
_entity_poly.type
_entity_poly.pdbx_seq_one_letter_code
_entity_poly.pdbx_strand_id
1 'polypeptide(L)'
;MIVPLDVSYTHEGIQRSLEDYMTNYAIAGLMVLRDDEIIFEDYRYGLNSESRHHLWSATKSFTSTIVGMALYDGDIPSLDVLTKDYAPQFEGTAYGEVSIRHLLMMSSGINFFHHKGSPDRTEMYKQVWRNGHDLDDFAAELGYRVPPGTDFNYLATDTHIISAVLRGVYNKPYHKIVIEKLWERLGMAGSTFWSKNAPDGHAFGHACLCPRLSEFIHLGALYLNERVWKGKRLLPEG
;
A
#
# COMPACT_ATOMS: atom_id res chain seq x y z
N MET A 1 -21.72 21.83 -2.94
CA MET A 1 -21.11 22.99 -3.63
C MET A 1 -19.66 22.99 -3.18
N ILE A 2 -18.69 22.77 -4.07
CA ILE A 2 -17.26 22.73 -3.69
C ILE A 2 -16.88 24.15 -3.25
N VAL A 3 -16.49 24.32 -2.00
CA VAL A 3 -16.21 25.63 -1.41
C VAL A 3 -14.72 25.94 -1.62
N PRO A 4 -14.32 27.18 -1.95
CA PRO A 4 -12.92 27.56 -1.92
C PRO A 4 -12.34 27.27 -0.52
N LEU A 5 -11.30 26.45 -0.46
CA LEU A 5 -10.64 26.13 0.80
C LEU A 5 -9.66 27.26 1.14
N ASP A 6 -10.12 28.23 1.94
CA ASP A 6 -9.28 29.33 2.41
C ASP A 6 -8.37 28.87 3.56
N VAL A 7 -7.22 28.32 3.19
CA VAL A 7 -6.20 27.82 4.12
C VAL A 7 -4.88 28.52 3.86
N SER A 8 -4.28 29.01 4.94
CA SER A 8 -2.92 29.54 4.94
C SER A 8 -2.06 28.84 5.98
N TYR A 9 -0.74 28.79 5.74
CA TYR A 9 0.25 28.22 6.64
C TYR A 9 1.50 29.11 6.67
N THR A 10 2.25 29.04 7.77
CA THR A 10 3.52 29.74 7.91
C THR A 10 4.66 28.76 7.73
N HIS A 11 5.57 29.04 6.79
CA HIS A 11 6.81 28.29 6.59
C HIS A 11 7.97 29.27 6.51
N GLU A 12 8.98 29.06 7.35
CA GLU A 12 10.16 29.94 7.45
C GLU A 12 9.80 31.43 7.67
N GLY A 13 8.75 31.68 8.45
CA GLY A 13 8.28 33.05 8.75
C GLY A 13 7.46 33.72 7.63
N ILE A 14 7.22 33.04 6.51
CA ILE A 14 6.42 33.54 5.39
C ILE A 14 5.03 32.90 5.45
N GLN A 15 3.98 33.71 5.45
CA GLN A 15 2.61 33.22 5.28
C GLN A 15 2.40 32.85 3.82
N ARG A 16 1.89 31.64 3.59
CA ARG A 16 1.65 31.04 2.28
C ARG A 16 0.21 30.52 2.21
N SER A 17 -0.37 30.56 1.03
CA SER A 17 -1.70 30.04 0.73
C SER A 17 -1.63 28.56 0.30
N LEU A 18 -2.80 27.90 0.24
CA LEU A 18 -2.92 26.60 -0.43
C LEU A 18 -2.46 26.67 -1.89
N GLU A 19 -2.75 27.77 -2.60
CA GLU A 19 -2.31 27.95 -3.99
C GLU A 19 -0.78 27.95 -4.10
N ASP A 20 -0.09 28.63 -3.18
CA ASP A 20 1.37 28.61 -3.11
C ASP A 20 1.89 27.19 -2.89
N TYR A 21 1.25 26.40 -2.03
CA TYR A 21 1.64 25.00 -1.80
C TYR A 21 1.47 24.17 -3.08
N MET A 22 0.28 24.24 -3.69
CA MET A 22 -0.03 23.45 -4.88
C MET A 22 0.91 23.79 -6.05
N THR A 23 1.24 25.07 -6.23
CA THR A 23 2.17 25.53 -7.29
C THR A 23 3.62 25.20 -6.98
N ASN A 24 4.12 25.50 -5.78
CA ASN A 24 5.55 25.33 -5.46
C ASN A 24 5.99 23.86 -5.40
N TYR A 25 5.07 22.95 -5.07
CA TYR A 25 5.36 21.50 -5.00
C TYR A 25 4.80 20.70 -6.18
N ALA A 26 4.34 21.39 -7.23
CA ALA A 26 3.76 20.79 -8.43
C ALA A 26 2.69 19.72 -8.12
N ILE A 27 1.78 20.03 -7.20
CA ILE A 27 0.72 19.11 -6.79
C ILE A 27 -0.27 18.94 -7.94
N ALA A 28 -0.41 17.70 -8.43
CA ALA A 28 -1.22 17.41 -9.60
C ALA A 28 -2.71 17.23 -9.28
N GLY A 29 -3.05 16.90 -8.03
CA GLY A 29 -4.43 16.85 -7.57
C GLY A 29 -4.53 16.84 -6.05
N LEU A 30 -5.58 17.46 -5.53
CA LEU A 30 -5.87 17.54 -4.10
C LEU A 30 -7.38 17.39 -3.88
N MET A 31 -7.76 16.61 -2.87
CA MET A 31 -9.15 16.45 -2.46
C MET A 31 -9.19 16.45 -0.93
N VAL A 32 -10.19 17.16 -0.38
CA VAL A 32 -10.37 17.28 1.07
C VAL A 32 -11.75 16.81 1.45
N LEU A 33 -11.78 15.86 2.38
CA LEU A 33 -12.98 15.33 3.01
C LEU A 33 -13.14 15.98 4.39
N ARG A 34 -14.37 16.38 4.74
CA ARG A 34 -14.76 16.80 6.09
C ARG A 34 -16.18 16.30 6.35
N ASP A 35 -16.39 15.68 7.50
CA ASP A 35 -17.71 15.17 7.92
C ASP A 35 -18.39 14.32 6.82
N ASP A 36 -17.62 13.40 6.22
CA ASP A 36 -18.03 12.55 5.09
C ASP A 36 -18.41 13.26 3.78
N GLU A 37 -18.19 14.56 3.69
CA GLU A 37 -18.41 15.35 2.47
C GLU A 37 -17.11 15.82 1.84
N ILE A 38 -17.00 15.70 0.51
CA ILE A 38 -15.90 16.31 -0.25
C ILE A 38 -16.17 17.81 -0.31
N ILE A 39 -15.34 18.59 0.39
CA ILE A 39 -15.47 20.04 0.47
C ILE A 39 -14.56 20.78 -0.51
N PHE A 40 -13.50 20.12 -0.99
CA PHE A 40 -12.53 20.67 -1.94
C PHE A 40 -11.99 19.59 -2.87
N GLU A 41 -11.80 19.96 -4.14
CA GLU A 41 -11.22 19.14 -5.21
C GLU A 41 -10.53 20.09 -6.21
N ASP A 42 -9.26 19.84 -6.50
CA ASP A 42 -8.48 20.55 -7.52
C ASP A 42 -7.64 19.53 -8.32
N TYR A 43 -7.55 19.74 -9.63
CA TYR A 43 -6.73 18.94 -10.54
C TYR A 43 -5.94 19.86 -11.47
N ARG A 44 -4.65 19.58 -11.65
CA ARG A 44 -3.72 20.39 -12.43
C ARG A 44 -3.08 19.59 -13.55
N TYR A 45 -2.32 20.29 -14.40
CA TYR A 45 -1.51 19.68 -15.47
C TYR A 45 -2.29 18.78 -16.43
N GLY A 46 -3.56 19.12 -16.70
CA GLY A 46 -4.43 18.36 -17.60
C GLY A 46 -5.10 17.13 -16.97
N LEU A 47 -4.93 16.91 -15.66
CA LEU A 47 -5.66 15.89 -14.92
C LEU A 47 -7.11 16.34 -14.64
N ASN A 48 -7.96 15.37 -14.33
CA ASN A 48 -9.38 15.54 -13.98
C ASN A 48 -9.83 14.43 -13.02
N SER A 49 -11.11 14.44 -12.63
CA SER A 49 -11.70 13.48 -11.69
C SER A 49 -11.62 12.01 -12.11
N GLU A 50 -11.50 11.75 -13.42
CA GLU A 50 -11.37 10.39 -13.97
C GLU A 50 -9.90 9.94 -14.08
N SER A 51 -8.96 10.87 -13.87
CA SER A 51 -7.53 10.61 -13.97
C SER A 51 -7.03 9.71 -12.85
N ARG A 52 -6.04 8.88 -13.19
CA ARG A 52 -5.43 7.91 -12.28
C ARG A 52 -4.01 8.31 -12.00
N HIS A 53 -3.58 8.13 -10.75
CA HIS A 53 -2.24 8.52 -10.33
C HIS A 53 -1.52 7.40 -9.61
N HIS A 54 -0.26 7.19 -9.94
CA HIS A 54 0.56 6.15 -9.34
C HIS A 54 0.87 6.48 -7.88
N LEU A 55 0.36 5.67 -6.93
CA LEU A 55 0.47 5.96 -5.49
C LEU A 55 1.85 5.74 -4.88
N TRP A 56 2.77 5.10 -5.60
CA TRP A 56 4.05 4.66 -5.01
C TRP A 56 3.78 3.94 -3.68
N SER A 57 4.53 4.27 -2.63
CA SER A 57 4.43 3.62 -1.32
C SER A 57 3.11 3.84 -0.59
N ALA A 58 2.25 4.79 -1.00
CA ALA A 58 0.90 4.86 -0.42
C ALA A 58 0.06 3.61 -0.73
N THR A 59 0.45 2.82 -1.75
CA THR A 59 -0.10 1.48 -2.02
C THR A 59 0.01 0.55 -0.81
N LYS A 60 1.05 0.68 0.02
CA LYS A 60 1.27 -0.19 1.18
C LYS A 60 0.11 -0.14 2.18
N SER A 61 -0.53 1.02 2.31
CA SER A 61 -1.70 1.20 3.17
C SER A 61 -2.91 0.38 2.71
N PHE A 62 -3.08 0.18 1.39
CA PHE A 62 -4.13 -0.70 0.87
C PHE A 62 -3.83 -2.16 1.26
N THR A 63 -2.58 -2.58 1.08
CA THR A 63 -2.12 -3.93 1.43
C THR A 63 -2.28 -4.21 2.92
N SER A 64 -1.83 -3.31 3.80
CA SER A 64 -1.98 -3.48 5.25
C SER A 64 -3.44 -3.42 5.70
N THR A 65 -4.29 -2.63 5.04
CA THR A 65 -5.74 -2.62 5.30
C THR A 65 -6.34 -4.00 5.07
N ILE A 66 -5.98 -4.67 3.98
CA ILE A 66 -6.51 -6.00 3.66
C ILE A 66 -6.04 -7.05 4.68
N VAL A 67 -4.83 -6.91 5.24
CA VAL A 67 -4.40 -7.75 6.38
C VAL A 67 -5.29 -7.52 7.59
N GLY A 68 -5.59 -6.26 7.92
CA GLY A 68 -6.53 -5.94 8.99
C GLY A 68 -7.92 -6.53 8.74
N MET A 69 -8.41 -6.50 7.49
CA MET A 69 -9.68 -7.14 7.12
C MET A 69 -9.61 -8.66 7.27
N ALA A 70 -8.50 -9.31 6.88
CA ALA A 70 -8.30 -10.75 7.04
C ALA A 70 -8.30 -11.15 8.52
N LEU A 71 -7.66 -10.34 9.38
CA LEU A 71 -7.67 -10.56 10.83
C LEU A 71 -9.08 -10.39 11.41
N TYR A 72 -9.81 -9.37 10.98
CA TYR A 72 -11.18 -9.11 11.44
C TYR A 72 -12.18 -10.17 10.98
N ASP A 73 -12.09 -10.60 9.72
CA ASP A 73 -12.94 -11.63 9.12
C ASP A 73 -12.61 -13.04 9.67
N GLY A 74 -11.50 -13.20 10.41
CA GLY A 74 -11.04 -14.48 10.99
C GLY A 74 -10.28 -15.36 10.00
N ASP A 75 -9.90 -14.83 8.83
CA ASP A 75 -9.16 -15.52 7.78
C ASP A 75 -7.70 -15.80 8.19
N ILE A 76 -7.15 -14.97 9.09
CA ILE A 76 -5.91 -15.24 9.83
C ILE A 76 -6.18 -15.15 11.34
N PRO A 77 -5.63 -16.06 12.16
CA PRO A 77 -5.93 -16.11 13.59
C PRO A 77 -5.18 -15.03 14.40
N SER A 78 -4.02 -14.58 13.91
CA SER A 78 -3.22 -13.54 14.54
C SER A 78 -2.22 -12.94 13.54
N LEU A 79 -1.56 -11.85 13.93
CA LEU A 79 -0.42 -11.31 13.17
C LEU A 79 0.89 -12.07 13.43
N ASP A 80 0.89 -13.02 14.37
CA ASP A 80 2.07 -13.79 14.76
C ASP A 80 2.23 -15.08 13.95
N VAL A 81 1.28 -15.39 13.07
CA VAL A 81 1.45 -16.43 12.05
C VAL A 81 2.61 -16.09 11.12
N LEU A 82 3.28 -17.12 10.62
CA LEU A 82 4.45 -16.99 9.77
C LEU A 82 4.05 -16.83 8.32
N THR A 83 4.93 -16.20 7.53
CA THR A 83 4.72 -16.02 6.09
C THR A 83 4.47 -17.36 5.39
N LYS A 84 5.25 -18.40 5.71
CA LYS A 84 5.12 -19.73 5.08
C LYS A 84 3.76 -20.38 5.29
N ASP A 85 3.04 -20.05 6.35
CA ASP A 85 1.74 -20.65 6.69
C ASP A 85 0.67 -20.33 5.62
N TYR A 86 0.86 -19.21 4.90
CA TYR A 86 -0.03 -18.74 3.84
C TYR A 86 0.68 -18.46 2.52
N ALA A 87 2.00 -18.52 2.47
CA ALA A 87 2.80 -18.37 1.26
C ALA A 87 3.87 -19.47 1.22
N PRO A 88 3.47 -20.73 0.95
CA PRO A 88 4.35 -21.90 1.05
C PRO A 88 5.56 -21.85 0.12
N GLN A 89 5.53 -21.03 -0.94
CA GLN A 89 6.71 -20.79 -1.79
C GLN A 89 7.90 -20.17 -1.03
N PHE A 90 7.67 -19.61 0.16
CA PHE A 90 8.73 -19.09 1.03
C PHE A 90 9.18 -20.10 2.11
N GLU A 91 8.66 -21.32 2.13
CA GLU A 91 9.12 -22.34 3.08
C GLU A 91 10.63 -22.61 2.92
N GLY A 92 11.36 -22.61 4.04
CA GLY A 92 12.83 -22.76 4.04
C GLY A 92 13.63 -21.49 3.68
N THR A 93 12.96 -20.38 3.39
CA THR A 93 13.60 -19.07 3.13
C THR A 93 13.61 -18.20 4.39
N ALA A 94 14.37 -17.10 4.38
CA ALA A 94 14.34 -16.15 5.50
C ALA A 94 12.95 -15.52 5.67
N TYR A 95 12.28 -15.11 4.58
CA TYR A 95 10.92 -14.57 4.68
C TYR A 95 9.92 -15.59 5.23
N GLY A 96 10.08 -16.87 4.93
CA GLY A 96 9.17 -17.93 5.40
C GLY A 96 9.00 -17.96 6.92
N GLU A 97 10.06 -17.61 7.66
CA GLU A 97 10.07 -17.59 9.12
C GLU A 97 9.77 -16.20 9.73
N VAL A 98 9.45 -15.19 8.91
CA VAL A 98 9.04 -13.86 9.38
C VAL A 98 7.53 -13.85 9.58
N SER A 99 7.07 -13.35 10.73
CA SER A 99 5.65 -13.17 11.02
C SER A 99 5.02 -12.01 10.24
N ILE A 100 3.71 -12.07 10.00
CA ILE A 100 2.97 -10.96 9.37
C ILE A 100 3.17 -9.65 10.14
N ARG A 101 3.21 -9.70 11.48
CA ARG A 101 3.49 -8.55 12.35
C ARG A 101 4.80 -7.87 11.99
N HIS A 102 5.88 -8.65 11.87
CA HIS A 102 7.20 -8.10 11.56
C HIS A 102 7.28 -7.53 10.13
N LEU A 103 6.56 -8.10 9.17
CA LEU A 103 6.43 -7.50 7.84
C LEU A 103 5.68 -6.16 7.87
N LEU A 104 4.56 -6.09 8.60
CA LEU A 104 3.76 -4.87 8.74
C LEU A 104 4.54 -3.74 9.45
N MET A 105 5.37 -4.11 10.42
CA MET A 105 6.22 -3.19 11.18
C MET A 105 7.53 -2.84 10.46
N MET A 106 7.78 -3.43 9.28
CA MET A 106 9.05 -3.31 8.56
C MET A 106 10.25 -3.65 9.45
N SER A 107 10.09 -4.71 10.22
CA SER A 107 11.06 -5.26 11.15
C SER A 107 11.37 -6.72 10.81
N SER A 108 11.34 -7.07 9.53
CA SER A 108 11.58 -8.45 9.06
C SER A 108 13.00 -8.94 9.33
N GLY A 109 13.95 -8.01 9.52
CA GLY A 109 15.37 -8.33 9.69
C GLY A 109 16.06 -8.77 8.40
N ILE A 110 15.39 -8.66 7.24
CA ILE A 110 15.91 -9.13 5.95
C ILE A 110 17.06 -8.23 5.45
N ASN A 111 18.04 -8.87 4.81
CA ASN A 111 19.19 -8.23 4.17
C ASN A 111 18.81 -7.63 2.81
N PHE A 112 18.09 -6.52 2.86
CA PHE A 112 17.73 -5.71 1.71
C PHE A 112 17.81 -4.22 2.06
N PHE A 113 18.12 -3.38 1.07
CA PHE A 113 18.34 -1.95 1.29
C PHE A 113 17.51 -1.09 0.33
N HIS A 114 16.79 -0.10 0.86
CA HIS A 114 15.98 0.79 0.01
C HIS A 114 16.78 1.86 -0.74
N HIS A 115 17.93 2.27 -0.17
CA HIS A 115 18.73 3.37 -0.69
C HIS A 115 20.22 3.04 -0.85
N LYS A 116 20.86 2.49 0.19
CA LYS A 116 22.30 2.21 0.21
C LYS A 116 22.56 0.84 0.83
N GLY A 117 23.25 -0.02 0.09
CA GLY A 117 23.61 -1.39 0.48
C GLY A 117 23.50 -2.33 -0.72
N SER A 118 23.62 -3.64 -0.48
CA SER A 118 23.41 -4.66 -1.50
C SER A 118 22.90 -5.96 -0.84
N PRO A 119 21.88 -6.62 -1.38
CA PRO A 119 21.06 -6.20 -2.54
C PRO A 119 20.17 -5.00 -2.21
N ASP A 120 19.84 -4.18 -3.22
CA ASP A 120 19.08 -2.94 -3.04
C ASP A 120 17.85 -2.83 -3.96
N ARG A 121 17.05 -1.79 -3.72
CA ARG A 121 15.89 -1.43 -4.55
C ARG A 121 16.24 -1.32 -6.04
N THR A 122 17.40 -0.77 -6.38
CA THR A 122 17.81 -0.57 -7.77
C THR A 122 18.01 -1.90 -8.47
N GLU A 123 18.74 -2.82 -7.83
CA GLU A 123 18.96 -4.17 -8.34
C GLU A 123 17.65 -4.95 -8.41
N MET A 124 16.78 -4.87 -7.41
CA MET A 124 15.45 -5.50 -7.42
C MET A 124 14.65 -5.07 -8.67
N TYR A 125 14.51 -3.77 -8.93
CA TYR A 125 13.75 -3.30 -10.10
C TYR A 125 14.42 -3.62 -11.44
N LYS A 126 15.75 -3.71 -11.47
CA LYS A 126 16.49 -4.18 -12.64
C LYS A 126 16.17 -5.65 -12.93
N GLN A 127 16.21 -6.52 -11.91
CA GLN A 127 15.86 -7.94 -12.05
C GLN A 127 14.42 -8.12 -12.54
N VAL A 128 13.49 -7.41 -11.91
CA VAL A 128 12.07 -7.44 -12.25
C VAL A 128 11.79 -6.91 -13.66
N TRP A 129 12.16 -5.66 -13.96
CA TRP A 129 11.72 -5.01 -15.21
C TRP A 129 12.59 -5.32 -16.41
N ARG A 130 13.88 -5.62 -16.22
CA ARG A 130 14.79 -5.90 -17.36
C ARG A 130 14.99 -7.38 -17.58
N ASN A 131 15.04 -8.18 -16.51
CA ASN A 131 15.30 -9.61 -16.62
C ASN A 131 14.03 -10.46 -16.49
N GLY A 132 12.90 -9.85 -16.12
CA GLY A 132 11.64 -10.57 -15.94
C GLY A 132 11.64 -11.53 -14.75
N HIS A 133 12.56 -11.36 -13.80
CA HIS A 133 12.65 -12.18 -12.60
C HIS A 133 11.46 -11.84 -11.69
N ASP A 134 10.67 -12.84 -11.30
CA ASP A 134 9.55 -12.63 -10.39
C ASP A 134 10.05 -12.08 -9.04
N LEU A 135 9.27 -11.18 -8.44
CA LEU A 135 9.67 -10.55 -7.18
C LEU A 135 9.49 -11.47 -5.97
N ASP A 136 8.60 -12.46 -6.03
CA ASP A 136 8.54 -13.52 -5.02
C ASP A 136 9.86 -14.32 -5.05
N ASP A 137 10.32 -14.72 -6.24
CA ASP A 137 11.56 -15.48 -6.41
C ASP A 137 12.79 -14.67 -5.94
N PHE A 138 12.91 -13.41 -6.39
CA PHE A 138 13.97 -12.52 -5.90
C PHE A 138 13.95 -12.37 -4.38
N ALA A 139 12.76 -12.27 -3.77
CA ALA A 139 12.64 -12.12 -2.33
C ALA A 139 12.98 -13.42 -1.57
N ALA A 140 12.67 -14.59 -2.15
CA ALA A 140 13.01 -15.90 -1.58
C ALA A 140 14.53 -16.12 -1.47
N GLU A 141 15.32 -15.48 -2.33
CA GLU A 141 16.80 -15.51 -2.29
C GLU A 141 17.40 -14.65 -1.17
N LEU A 142 16.62 -13.76 -0.55
CA LEU A 142 17.13 -12.86 0.47
C LEU A 142 17.33 -13.58 1.82
N GLY A 143 18.48 -13.32 2.44
CA GLY A 143 18.83 -13.82 3.77
C GLY A 143 18.55 -12.82 4.90
N TYR A 144 18.84 -13.23 6.13
CA TYR A 144 18.79 -12.34 7.30
C TYR A 144 19.98 -11.37 7.34
N ARG A 145 19.71 -10.15 7.78
CA ARG A 145 20.69 -9.17 8.25
C ARG A 145 20.75 -9.16 9.78
N VAL A 146 19.58 -9.21 10.43
CA VAL A 146 19.40 -9.30 11.88
C VAL A 146 18.17 -10.18 12.19
N PRO A 147 17.98 -10.63 13.43
CA PRO A 147 16.78 -11.38 13.80
C PRO A 147 15.48 -10.55 13.59
N PRO A 148 14.36 -11.16 13.15
CA PRO A 148 13.09 -10.45 13.03
C PRO A 148 12.64 -9.79 14.34
N GLY A 149 12.05 -8.60 14.23
CA GLY A 149 11.53 -7.82 15.36
C GLY A 149 12.60 -7.03 16.13
N THR A 150 13.88 -7.08 15.74
CA THR A 150 14.97 -6.43 16.48
C THR A 150 15.35 -5.04 15.98
N ASP A 151 15.00 -4.69 14.73
CA ASP A 151 15.19 -3.36 14.19
C ASP A 151 14.11 -2.96 13.18
N PHE A 152 14.04 -1.67 12.87
CA PHE A 152 13.22 -1.14 11.79
C PHE A 152 14.08 -0.91 10.55
N ASN A 153 13.63 -1.42 9.40
CA ASN A 153 14.24 -1.21 8.10
C ASN A 153 13.14 -1.03 7.05
N TYR A 154 13.03 0.14 6.42
CA TYR A 154 11.96 0.40 5.46
C TYR A 154 12.15 -0.43 4.16
N LEU A 155 11.34 -1.46 3.95
CA LEU A 155 11.49 -2.38 2.82
C LEU A 155 10.26 -2.46 1.91
N ALA A 156 10.51 -2.38 0.61
CA ALA A 156 9.49 -2.61 -0.42
C ALA A 156 9.08 -4.09 -0.45
N THR A 157 10.05 -4.98 -0.28
CA THR A 157 9.89 -6.44 -0.28
C THR A 157 8.98 -6.90 0.86
N ASP A 158 9.09 -6.35 2.08
CA ASP A 158 8.23 -6.73 3.20
C ASP A 158 6.74 -6.60 2.86
N THR A 159 6.33 -5.47 2.26
CA THR A 159 4.94 -5.29 1.84
C THR A 159 4.57 -6.10 0.60
N HIS A 160 5.53 -6.42 -0.28
CA HIS A 160 5.27 -7.34 -1.38
C HIS A 160 4.98 -8.76 -0.86
N ILE A 161 5.74 -9.24 0.11
CA ILE A 161 5.54 -10.56 0.73
C ILE A 161 4.19 -10.64 1.43
N ILE A 162 3.72 -9.55 2.05
CA ILE A 162 2.34 -9.49 2.57
C ILE A 162 1.32 -9.75 1.45
N SER A 163 1.53 -9.26 0.23
CA SER A 163 0.63 -9.56 -0.89
C SER A 163 0.67 -11.04 -1.32
N ALA A 164 1.79 -11.74 -1.11
CA ALA A 164 1.89 -13.18 -1.32
C ALA A 164 1.11 -13.96 -0.27
N VAL A 165 1.25 -13.58 1.01
CA VAL A 165 0.44 -14.11 2.12
C VAL A 165 -1.05 -13.94 1.81
N LEU A 166 -1.49 -12.74 1.41
CA LEU A 166 -2.89 -12.47 1.08
C LEU A 166 -3.39 -13.32 -0.10
N ARG A 167 -2.54 -13.59 -1.11
CA ARG A 167 -2.88 -14.52 -2.20
C ARG A 167 -3.23 -15.91 -1.69
N GLY A 168 -2.48 -16.44 -0.71
CA GLY A 168 -2.78 -17.75 -0.12
C GLY A 168 -3.95 -17.73 0.85
N VAL A 169 -4.09 -16.69 1.68
CA VAL A 169 -5.25 -16.49 2.58
C VAL A 169 -6.57 -16.56 1.78
N TYR A 170 -6.63 -15.88 0.65
CA TYR A 170 -7.86 -15.78 -0.16
C TYR A 170 -7.91 -16.73 -1.36
N ASN A 171 -6.83 -17.48 -1.62
CA ASN A 171 -6.65 -18.33 -2.80
C ASN A 171 -7.03 -17.62 -4.12
N LYS A 172 -6.56 -16.38 -4.29
CA LYS A 172 -6.93 -15.49 -5.42
C LYS A 172 -5.74 -14.64 -5.86
N PRO A 173 -5.67 -14.20 -7.13
CA PRO A 173 -4.70 -13.21 -7.56
C PRO A 173 -4.83 -11.90 -6.77
N TYR A 174 -3.70 -11.27 -6.43
CA TYR A 174 -3.69 -10.10 -5.54
C TYR A 174 -4.57 -8.93 -6.00
N HIS A 175 -4.59 -8.65 -7.30
CA HIS A 175 -5.45 -7.61 -7.86
C HIS A 175 -6.95 -7.90 -7.68
N LYS A 176 -7.37 -9.17 -7.69
CA LYS A 176 -8.77 -9.55 -7.43
C LYS A 176 -9.13 -9.37 -5.97
N ILE A 177 -8.21 -9.73 -5.06
CA ILE A 177 -8.38 -9.53 -3.62
C ILE A 177 -8.60 -8.05 -3.31
N VAL A 178 -7.79 -7.16 -3.89
CA VAL A 178 -7.93 -5.71 -3.65
C VAL A 178 -9.25 -5.18 -4.21
N ILE A 179 -9.69 -5.64 -5.37
CA ILE A 179 -10.99 -5.24 -5.92
C ILE A 179 -12.13 -5.66 -4.98
N GLU A 180 -12.15 -6.92 -4.57
CA GLU A 180 -13.21 -7.48 -3.72
C GLU A 180 -13.21 -6.87 -2.30
N LYS A 181 -12.04 -6.80 -1.67
CA LYS A 181 -11.94 -6.38 -0.26
C LYS A 181 -11.96 -4.86 -0.09
N LEU A 182 -11.48 -4.09 -1.06
CA LEU A 182 -11.45 -2.62 -0.98
C LEU A 182 -12.43 -1.96 -1.95
N TRP A 183 -12.31 -2.16 -3.26
CA TRP A 183 -13.14 -1.40 -4.21
C TRP A 183 -14.63 -1.67 -4.01
N GLU A 184 -15.03 -2.94 -3.96
CA GLU A 184 -16.44 -3.32 -3.80
C GLU A 184 -16.96 -2.95 -2.41
N ARG A 185 -16.21 -3.26 -1.34
CA ARG A 185 -16.65 -2.96 0.04
C ARG A 185 -16.71 -1.46 0.34
N LEU A 186 -15.80 -0.68 -0.22
CA LEU A 186 -15.75 0.78 -0.03
C LEU A 186 -16.51 1.55 -1.12
N GLY A 187 -17.18 0.87 -2.05
CA GLY A 187 -17.98 1.53 -3.09
C GLY A 187 -17.15 2.41 -4.04
N MET A 188 -15.92 2.02 -4.33
CA MET A 188 -15.07 2.68 -5.33
C MET A 188 -15.56 2.26 -6.72
N ALA A 189 -16.20 3.19 -7.43
CA ALA A 189 -16.81 2.94 -8.73
C ALA A 189 -15.76 3.10 -9.85
N GLY A 190 -15.02 2.04 -10.15
CA GLY A 190 -14.03 2.07 -11.23
C GLY A 190 -13.26 0.77 -11.43
N SER A 191 -12.64 0.64 -12.60
CA SER A 191 -11.47 -0.22 -12.75
C SER A 191 -10.25 0.45 -12.13
N THR A 192 -9.11 -0.22 -11.99
CA THR A 192 -7.84 0.43 -11.64
C THR A 192 -6.72 -0.20 -12.45
N PHE A 193 -5.58 0.47 -12.52
CA PHE A 193 -4.37 -0.11 -13.12
C PHE A 193 -3.38 -0.49 -12.03
N TRP A 194 -2.72 -1.62 -12.23
CA TRP A 194 -1.68 -2.08 -11.35
C TRP A 194 -0.61 -2.83 -12.13
N SER A 195 0.63 -2.34 -12.06
CA SER A 195 1.77 -3.02 -12.68
C SER A 195 1.99 -4.39 -12.06
N LYS A 196 2.34 -5.37 -12.92
CA LYS A 196 2.81 -6.69 -12.50
C LYS A 196 4.33 -6.70 -12.30
N ASN A 197 4.81 -7.56 -11.41
CA ASN A 197 6.23 -7.78 -11.12
C ASN A 197 6.96 -8.63 -12.18
N ALA A 198 6.23 -9.31 -13.06
CA ALA A 198 6.76 -10.05 -14.21
C ALA A 198 5.65 -10.22 -15.27
N PRO A 199 5.96 -10.65 -16.52
CA PRO A 199 4.97 -10.88 -17.56
C PRO A 199 3.79 -11.75 -17.12
N ASP A 200 4.04 -12.84 -16.39
CA ASP A 200 3.02 -13.73 -15.82
C ASP A 200 2.92 -13.64 -14.29
N GLY A 201 3.51 -12.60 -13.72
CA GLY A 201 3.62 -12.43 -12.27
C GLY A 201 2.43 -11.73 -11.62
N HIS A 202 2.67 -11.20 -10.44
CA HIS A 202 1.70 -10.65 -9.51
C HIS A 202 1.74 -9.12 -9.45
N ALA A 203 0.63 -8.50 -9.06
CA ALA A 203 0.59 -7.06 -8.81
C ALA A 203 1.54 -6.68 -7.65
N PHE A 204 2.23 -5.55 -7.76
CA PHE A 204 3.15 -5.10 -6.71
C PHE A 204 2.42 -4.71 -5.42
N GLY A 205 2.47 -5.56 -4.38
CA GLY A 205 1.90 -5.24 -3.06
C GLY A 205 2.37 -3.91 -2.43
N HIS A 206 3.53 -3.40 -2.81
CA HIS A 206 4.15 -2.24 -2.17
C HIS A 206 4.07 -0.92 -2.97
N ALA A 207 3.64 -0.96 -4.23
CA ALA A 207 3.66 0.17 -5.16
C ALA A 207 2.73 -0.04 -6.38
N CYS A 208 2.69 0.95 -7.28
CA CYS A 208 2.09 0.83 -8.62
C CYS A 208 0.57 0.67 -8.71
N LEU A 209 -0.17 0.82 -7.60
CA LEU A 209 -1.62 1.02 -7.67
C LEU A 209 -1.92 2.43 -8.19
N CYS A 210 -2.86 2.51 -9.15
CA CYS A 210 -3.24 3.78 -9.80
C CYS A 210 -4.76 4.06 -9.64
N PRO A 211 -5.23 4.46 -8.45
CA PRO A 211 -6.61 4.86 -8.23
C PRO A 211 -6.86 6.29 -8.72
N ARG A 212 -8.14 6.64 -8.80
CA ARG A 212 -8.61 8.03 -8.81
C ARG A 212 -8.47 8.62 -7.41
N LEU A 213 -8.47 9.94 -7.33
CA LEU A 213 -8.38 10.64 -6.04
C LEU A 213 -9.60 10.36 -5.15
N SER A 214 -10.79 10.26 -5.75
CA SER A 214 -12.04 9.85 -5.07
C SER A 214 -12.01 8.40 -4.56
N GLU A 215 -11.30 7.50 -5.24
CA GLU A 215 -11.13 6.14 -4.75
C GLU A 215 -10.12 6.13 -3.59
N PHE A 216 -9.03 6.89 -3.68
CA PHE A 216 -8.03 6.97 -2.61
C PHE A 216 -8.60 7.56 -1.31
N ILE A 217 -9.46 8.58 -1.40
CA ILE A 217 -10.02 9.24 -0.22
C ILE A 217 -10.93 8.32 0.60
N HIS A 218 -11.56 7.31 -0.01
CA HIS A 218 -12.38 6.32 0.71
C HIS A 218 -11.55 5.53 1.74
N LEU A 219 -10.26 5.30 1.47
CA LEU A 219 -9.38 4.66 2.45
C LEU A 219 -9.18 5.55 3.67
N GLY A 220 -8.95 6.85 3.47
CA GLY A 220 -8.87 7.82 4.57
C GLY A 220 -10.19 7.92 5.36
N ALA A 221 -11.32 7.97 4.66
CA ALA A 221 -12.66 7.99 5.25
C ALA A 221 -12.94 6.76 6.11
N LEU A 222 -12.52 5.55 5.69
CA LEU A 222 -12.63 4.34 6.50
C LEU A 222 -11.94 4.52 7.86
N TYR A 223 -10.73 5.07 7.88
CA TYR A 223 -9.98 5.27 9.12
C TYR A 223 -10.59 6.36 10.00
N LEU A 224 -11.07 7.47 9.41
CA LEU A 224 -11.75 8.54 10.14
C LEU A 224 -13.04 8.04 10.81
N ASN A 225 -13.81 7.20 10.12
CA ASN A 225 -15.08 6.64 10.61
C ASN A 225 -14.89 5.39 11.47
N GLU A 226 -13.87 5.38 12.33
CA GLU A 226 -13.67 4.27 13.28
C GLU A 226 -13.61 2.88 12.65
N ARG A 227 -13.12 2.79 11.39
CA ARG A 227 -13.03 1.55 10.61
C ARG A 227 -14.41 0.94 10.28
N VAL A 228 -15.44 1.78 10.31
CA VAL A 228 -16.83 1.48 9.93
C VAL A 228 -17.12 2.14 8.60
N TRP A 229 -17.68 1.38 7.67
CA TRP A 229 -18.13 1.86 6.38
C TRP A 229 -19.59 1.52 6.17
N LYS A 230 -20.43 2.53 5.93
CA LYS A 230 -21.89 2.37 5.75
C LYS A 230 -22.54 1.49 6.84
N GLY A 231 -22.15 1.72 8.10
CA GLY A 231 -22.65 0.98 9.27
C GLY A 231 -22.04 -0.40 9.50
N LYS A 232 -21.09 -0.86 8.65
CA LYS A 232 -20.39 -2.13 8.82
C LYS A 232 -18.93 -1.91 9.22
N ARG A 233 -18.51 -2.47 10.35
CA ARG A 233 -17.09 -2.53 10.75
C ARG A 233 -16.33 -3.44 9.79
N LEU A 234 -15.16 -2.99 9.32
CA LEU A 234 -14.33 -3.72 8.37
C LEU A 234 -12.93 -4.10 8.91
N LEU A 235 -12.48 -3.47 10.00
CA LEU A 235 -11.19 -3.75 10.64
C LEU A 235 -11.40 -3.94 12.15
N PRO A 236 -10.45 -4.58 12.87
CA PRO A 236 -10.52 -4.73 14.31
C PRO A 236 -10.54 -3.37 15.02
N GLU A 237 -11.02 -3.39 16.27
CA GLU A 237 -10.83 -2.25 17.18
C GLU A 237 -9.34 -2.15 17.57
N GLY A 238 -8.90 -0.92 17.85
CA GLY A 238 -7.50 -0.61 18.14
C GLY A 238 -7.07 -1.02 19.53
#